data_AF-A0A1Y4H990-F1
#
_entry.id   AF-A0A1Y4H990-F1
#
_cell.length_a   1.000
_cell.length_b   1.000
_cell.length_c   1.000
_cell.angle_alpha   90.00
_cell.angle_beta   90.00
_cell.angle_gamma   90.00
#
_symmetry.space_group_name_H-M   'P 1'
#
loop_
_entity.id
_entity.type
_entity.pdbx_description
1 polymer ?
#
loop_
_entity_poly.entity_id
_entity_poly.type
_entity_poly.pdbx_seq_one_letter_code
_entity_poly.pdbx_strand_id
1 'polypeptide(L)'
;MAFNRKQKLRDNIEAVRTAFTLDRERRTPTERERALLERYCGFGGLKCILNPAKELADAVHWAKSDLELFAPTVELHRIIRENSRDETEYKRYVDSLKASVLTAFYTPQAITDTIVDVLHDKKVRPKLVLEPSAGMGAFIAPVLSDNPQAEVMAFEKDLLTGKMLGHLYPQQKIRTEGFEKIEKPFLNRFDLAISNIPFGDIAVFDPEYTNGSVFKKIAARKVHTYFFL
;
A
#
# COMPACT_ATOMS: atom_id res chain seq x y z
N MET A 1 -9.59 -21.33 0.10
CA MET A 1 -10.95 -20.84 0.43
C MET A 1 -11.37 -19.84 -0.63
N ALA A 2 -12.64 -19.83 -1.04
CA ALA A 2 -13.15 -18.89 -2.03
C ALA A 2 -13.02 -17.43 -1.54
N PHE A 3 -12.71 -16.50 -2.45
CA PHE A 3 -12.56 -15.08 -2.14
C PHE A 3 -13.92 -14.46 -1.75
N ASN A 4 -14.13 -14.24 -0.45
CA ASN A 4 -15.35 -13.59 0.06
C ASN A 4 -15.21 -12.06 0.00
N ARG A 5 -15.67 -11.48 -1.11
CA ARG A 5 -15.59 -10.04 -1.40
C ARG A 5 -16.19 -9.17 -0.29
N LYS A 6 -17.32 -9.58 0.27
CA LYS A 6 -18.03 -8.82 1.29
C LYS A 6 -17.27 -8.78 2.61
N GLN A 7 -16.74 -9.93 3.05
CA GLN A 7 -15.93 -9.99 4.27
C GLN A 7 -14.64 -9.17 4.12
N LYS A 8 -13.95 -9.28 2.97
CA LYS A 8 -12.75 -8.49 2.71
C LYS A 8 -13.01 -6.98 2.71
N LEU A 9 -14.10 -6.54 2.08
CA LEU A 9 -14.51 -5.14 2.12
C LEU A 9 -14.79 -4.67 3.56
N ARG A 10 -15.45 -5.50 4.37
CA ARG A 10 -15.70 -5.20 5.80
C ARG A 10 -14.41 -5.11 6.61
N ASP A 11 -13.50 -6.06 6.46
CA ASP A 11 -12.20 -6.05 7.13
C ASP A 11 -11.41 -4.78 6.76
N ASN A 12 -11.41 -4.41 5.47
CA ASN A 12 -10.76 -3.19 5.02
C ASN A 12 -11.39 -1.93 5.62
N ILE A 13 -12.72 -1.85 5.68
CA ILE A 13 -13.45 -0.71 6.27
C ILE A 13 -13.07 -0.53 7.75
N GLU A 14 -13.02 -1.62 8.51
CA GLU A 14 -12.63 -1.59 9.92
C GLU A 14 -11.17 -1.17 10.11
N ALA A 15 -10.27 -1.64 9.25
CA ALA A 15 -8.87 -1.20 9.27
C ALA A 15 -8.74 0.30 8.95
N VAL A 16 -9.45 0.80 7.94
CA VAL A 16 -9.46 2.23 7.57
C VAL A 16 -9.99 3.09 8.72
N ARG A 17 -11.11 2.67 9.34
CA ARG A 17 -11.69 3.34 10.51
C ARG A 17 -10.71 3.39 11.68
N THR A 18 -10.02 2.28 11.93
CA THR A 18 -9.01 2.16 12.98
C THR A 18 -7.84 3.09 12.71
N ALA A 19 -7.29 3.09 11.51
CA ALA A 19 -6.17 3.96 11.13
C ALA A 19 -6.50 5.45 11.30
N PHE A 20 -7.67 5.90 10.85
CA PHE A 20 -8.08 7.29 11.06
C PHE A 20 -8.26 7.65 12.54
N THR A 21 -8.74 6.71 13.35
CA THR A 21 -8.85 6.91 14.80
C THR A 21 -7.47 7.09 15.44
N LEU A 22 -6.50 6.25 15.07
CA LEU A 22 -5.12 6.32 15.56
C LEU A 22 -4.44 7.64 15.19
N ASP A 23 -4.65 8.13 13.97
CA ASP A 23 -4.14 9.43 13.53
C ASP A 23 -4.71 10.59 14.35
N ARG A 24 -6.03 10.59 14.57
CA ARG A 24 -6.71 11.63 15.35
C ARG A 24 -6.20 11.64 16.78
N GLU A 25 -5.99 10.47 17.36
CA GLU A 25 -5.53 10.29 18.75
C GLU A 25 -4.01 10.39 18.88
N ARG A 26 -3.26 10.43 17.76
CA ARG A 26 -1.79 10.52 17.70
C ARG A 26 -1.09 9.47 18.56
N ARG A 27 -1.53 8.22 18.45
CA ARG A 27 -0.97 7.11 19.22
C ARG A 27 -0.69 5.88 18.36
N THR A 28 0.13 4.98 18.92
CA THR A 28 0.36 3.66 18.33
C THR A 28 -0.84 2.73 18.58
N PRO A 29 -1.05 1.74 17.70
CA PRO A 29 -2.13 0.78 17.86
C PRO A 29 -1.92 -0.10 19.10
N THR A 30 -3.01 -0.43 19.78
CA THR A 30 -3.05 -1.58 20.70
C THR A 30 -2.91 -2.89 19.92
N GLU A 31 -2.66 -4.01 20.61
CA GLU A 31 -2.57 -5.32 19.96
C GLU A 31 -3.84 -5.68 19.18
N ARG A 32 -5.02 -5.38 19.74
CA ARG A 32 -6.31 -5.59 19.06
C ARG A 32 -6.43 -4.73 17.79
N GLU A 33 -6.05 -3.46 17.86
CA GLU A 33 -6.12 -2.56 16.70
C GLU A 33 -5.10 -2.95 15.63
N ARG A 34 -3.89 -3.36 16.04
CA ARG A 34 -2.89 -3.94 15.13
C ARG A 34 -3.47 -5.12 14.37
N ALA A 35 -4.12 -6.05 15.05
CA ALA A 35 -4.77 -7.20 14.42
C ALA A 35 -5.91 -6.81 13.47
N LEU A 36 -6.55 -5.64 13.64
CA LEU A 36 -7.52 -5.11 12.67
C LEU A 36 -6.82 -4.53 11.44
N LEU A 37 -5.73 -3.78 11.63
CA LEU A 37 -4.93 -3.24 10.53
C LEU A 37 -4.33 -4.36 9.67
N GLU A 38 -3.84 -5.44 10.28
CA GLU A 38 -3.25 -6.60 9.58
C GLU A 38 -4.26 -7.40 8.74
N ARG A 39 -5.57 -7.25 8.98
CA ARG A 39 -6.61 -7.87 8.14
C ARG A 39 -6.84 -7.13 6.83
N TYR A 40 -6.37 -5.89 6.72
CA TYR A 40 -6.48 -5.13 5.49
C TYR A 40 -5.71 -5.83 4.37
N CYS A 41 -6.42 -6.09 3.28
CA CYS A 41 -5.84 -6.76 2.12
C CYS A 41 -5.96 -5.90 0.85
N GLY A 42 -6.08 -4.57 1.01
CA GLY A 42 -6.26 -3.66 -0.11
C GLY A 42 -7.53 -3.93 -0.92
N PHE A 43 -7.68 -3.19 -2.02
CA PHE A 43 -8.87 -3.26 -2.87
C PHE A 43 -8.63 -4.02 -4.18
N GLY A 44 -7.52 -4.76 -4.26
CA GLY A 44 -7.24 -5.70 -5.34
C GLY A 44 -8.36 -6.73 -5.47
N GLY A 45 -9.03 -6.75 -6.63
CA GLY A 45 -10.19 -7.62 -6.88
C GLY A 45 -11.53 -7.13 -6.32
N LEU A 46 -11.56 -6.02 -5.57
CA LEU A 46 -12.79 -5.35 -5.12
C LEU A 46 -13.19 -4.25 -6.11
N LYS A 47 -13.57 -4.64 -7.33
CA LYS A 47 -13.96 -3.71 -8.41
C LYS A 47 -15.15 -2.80 -8.04
N CYS A 48 -15.91 -3.13 -7.00
CA CYS A 48 -17.00 -2.30 -6.47
C CYS A 48 -16.55 -0.89 -6.07
N ILE A 49 -15.27 -0.69 -5.73
CA ILE A 49 -14.71 0.64 -5.40
C ILE A 49 -14.69 1.59 -6.60
N LEU A 50 -14.77 1.05 -7.82
CA LEU A 50 -14.84 1.85 -9.05
C LEU A 50 -16.25 2.38 -9.33
N ASN A 51 -17.27 1.80 -8.69
CA ASN A 51 -18.66 2.18 -8.91
C ASN A 51 -19.05 3.43 -8.11
N PRO A 52 -20.03 4.22 -8.57
CA PRO A 52 -20.56 5.35 -7.80
C PRO A 52 -21.17 4.91 -6.46
N ALA A 53 -20.83 5.57 -5.36
CA ALA A 53 -21.34 5.26 -4.02
C ALA A 53 -21.40 6.50 -3.12
N LYS A 54 -21.76 7.64 -3.70
CA LYS A 54 -21.86 8.92 -2.99
C LYS A 54 -23.19 9.02 -2.24
N GLU A 55 -24.27 8.54 -2.84
CA GLU A 55 -25.64 8.65 -2.33
C GLU A 55 -26.38 7.32 -2.48
N LEU A 56 -27.42 7.06 -1.66
CA LEU A 56 -28.20 5.82 -1.74
C LEU A 56 -28.85 5.60 -3.13
N ALA A 57 -29.16 6.69 -3.84
CA ALA A 57 -29.70 6.64 -5.19
C ALA A 57 -28.73 6.02 -6.21
N ASP A 58 -27.42 6.02 -5.94
CA ASP A 58 -26.41 5.44 -6.83
C ASP A 58 -26.58 3.92 -7.01
N ALA A 59 -27.31 3.24 -6.12
CA ALA A 59 -27.57 1.80 -6.19
C ALA A 59 -28.13 1.36 -7.55
N VAL A 60 -28.83 2.24 -8.27
CA VAL A 60 -29.39 1.96 -9.60
C VAL A 60 -28.30 1.69 -10.66
N HIS A 61 -27.07 2.17 -10.43
CA HIS A 61 -25.93 1.98 -11.33
C HIS A 61 -25.13 0.70 -11.02
N TRP A 62 -25.54 -0.08 -10.01
CA TRP A 62 -24.84 -1.29 -9.60
C TRP A 62 -25.43 -2.54 -10.25
N ALA A 63 -24.57 -3.46 -10.65
CA ALA A 63 -24.99 -4.79 -11.07
C ALA A 63 -25.69 -5.50 -9.90
N LYS A 64 -26.78 -6.24 -10.19
CA LYS A 64 -27.52 -7.00 -9.16
C LYS A 64 -26.64 -7.92 -8.33
N SER A 65 -25.61 -8.51 -8.94
CA SER A 65 -24.64 -9.40 -8.28
C SER A 65 -23.72 -8.72 -7.28
N ASP A 66 -23.59 -7.38 -7.32
CA ASP A 66 -22.71 -6.59 -6.46
C ASP A 66 -23.48 -5.66 -5.52
N LEU A 67 -24.82 -5.64 -5.58
CA LEU A 67 -25.66 -4.79 -4.73
C LEU A 67 -25.40 -5.01 -3.23
N GLU A 68 -25.04 -6.22 -2.80
CA GLU A 68 -24.70 -6.48 -1.39
C GLU A 68 -23.43 -5.74 -0.91
N LEU A 69 -22.59 -5.27 -1.83
CA LEU A 69 -21.38 -4.49 -1.58
C LEU A 69 -21.64 -2.98 -1.60
N PHE A 70 -22.82 -2.54 -2.06
CA PHE A 70 -23.16 -1.12 -2.17
C PHE A 70 -23.12 -0.42 -0.81
N ALA A 71 -23.89 -0.91 0.16
CA ALA A 71 -23.95 -0.29 1.48
C ALA A 71 -22.59 -0.23 2.20
N PRO A 72 -21.76 -1.31 2.21
CA PRO A 72 -20.37 -1.21 2.67
C PRO A 72 -19.52 -0.18 1.90
N THR A 73 -19.66 -0.09 0.57
CA THR A 73 -18.91 0.90 -0.23
C THR A 73 -19.31 2.33 0.12
N VAL A 74 -20.61 2.61 0.30
CA VAL A 74 -21.10 3.92 0.78
C VAL A 74 -20.53 4.24 2.16
N GLU A 75 -20.47 3.25 3.06
CA GLU A 75 -19.85 3.41 4.38
C GLU A 75 -18.36 3.79 4.29
N LEU A 76 -17.60 3.13 3.42
CA LEU A 76 -16.19 3.47 3.17
C LEU A 76 -16.04 4.93 2.72
N HIS A 77 -16.83 5.35 1.72
CA HIS A 77 -16.81 6.73 1.24
C HIS A 77 -17.15 7.74 2.34
N ARG A 78 -18.13 7.42 3.19
CA ARG A 78 -18.49 8.25 4.33
C ARG A 78 -17.33 8.38 5.33
N ILE A 79 -16.70 7.27 5.72
CA ILE A 79 -15.55 7.29 6.66
C ILE A 79 -14.42 8.15 6.12
N ILE A 80 -14.07 7.98 4.83
CA ILE A 80 -13.00 8.77 4.21
C ILE A 80 -13.38 10.25 4.20
N ARG A 81 -14.62 10.59 3.84
CA ARG A 81 -15.09 11.98 3.80
C ARG A 81 -15.09 12.63 5.19
N GLU A 82 -15.59 11.93 6.21
CA GLU A 82 -15.60 12.41 7.60
C GLU A 82 -14.20 12.62 8.18
N ASN A 83 -13.19 11.92 7.65
CA ASN A 83 -11.79 12.05 8.06
C ASN A 83 -10.94 12.83 7.04
N SER A 84 -11.57 13.49 6.07
CA SER A 84 -10.91 14.43 5.14
C SER A 84 -11.20 15.87 5.57
N ARG A 85 -10.22 16.76 5.39
CA ARG A 85 -10.33 18.19 5.69
C ARG A 85 -11.29 18.91 4.75
N ASP A 86 -11.30 18.49 3.50
CA ASP A 86 -12.12 19.07 2.43
C ASP A 86 -12.38 18.04 1.31
N GLU A 87 -13.15 18.45 0.31
CA GLU A 87 -13.49 17.61 -0.85
C GLU A 87 -12.25 17.28 -1.72
N THR A 88 -11.20 18.11 -1.68
CA THR A 88 -9.96 17.86 -2.43
C THR A 88 -9.19 16.70 -1.81
N GLU A 89 -9.06 16.67 -0.49
CA GLU A 89 -8.43 15.56 0.23
C GLU A 89 -9.24 14.27 0.09
N TYR A 90 -10.56 14.35 0.23
CA TYR A 90 -11.45 13.21 -0.02
C TYR A 90 -11.25 12.65 -1.44
N LYS A 91 -11.23 13.52 -2.46
CA LYS A 91 -10.98 13.11 -3.85
C LYS A 91 -9.63 12.44 -4.00
N ARG A 92 -8.57 12.95 -3.36
CA ARG A 92 -7.23 12.32 -3.38
C ARG A 92 -7.23 10.90 -2.80
N TYR A 93 -7.93 10.67 -1.70
CA TYR A 93 -8.09 9.31 -1.15
C TYR A 93 -8.85 8.39 -2.11
N VAL A 94 -9.94 8.87 -2.70
CA VAL A 94 -10.73 8.08 -3.66
C VAL A 94 -9.93 7.76 -4.92
N ASP A 95 -9.17 8.71 -5.46
CA ASP A 95 -8.34 8.50 -6.64
C ASP A 95 -7.20 7.51 -6.34
N SER A 96 -6.59 7.59 -5.15
CA SER A 96 -5.61 6.61 -4.66
C SER A 96 -6.20 5.20 -4.59
N LEU A 97 -7.38 5.07 -3.98
CA LEU A 97 -8.11 3.81 -3.87
C LEU A 97 -8.39 3.18 -5.23
N LYS A 98 -8.87 3.98 -6.19
CA LYS A 98 -9.16 3.49 -7.55
C LYS A 98 -7.90 3.01 -8.26
N ALA A 99 -6.79 3.73 -8.09
CA ALA A 99 -5.51 3.35 -8.66
C ALA A 99 -5.00 2.01 -8.07
N SER A 100 -5.19 1.77 -6.77
CA SER A 100 -4.71 0.55 -6.10
C SER A 100 -5.52 -0.71 -6.45
N VAL A 101 -6.77 -0.60 -6.92
CA VAL A 101 -7.58 -1.75 -7.38
C VAL A 101 -6.84 -2.61 -8.42
N LEU A 102 -6.00 -1.99 -9.26
CA LEU A 102 -5.30 -2.66 -10.35
C LEU A 102 -3.98 -3.32 -9.91
N THR A 103 -3.40 -2.91 -8.77
CA THR A 103 -2.02 -3.26 -8.41
C THR A 103 -1.86 -3.82 -6.99
N ALA A 104 -2.90 -3.80 -6.15
CA ALA A 104 -2.84 -4.29 -4.77
C ALA A 104 -2.87 -5.82 -4.66
N PHE A 105 -1.81 -6.48 -5.15
CA PHE A 105 -1.58 -7.91 -4.98
C PHE A 105 -0.39 -8.12 -4.04
N TYR A 106 -0.64 -8.64 -2.84
CA TYR A 106 0.38 -8.76 -1.80
C TYR A 106 1.12 -10.10 -1.87
N THR A 107 2.39 -10.07 -1.48
CA THR A 107 3.25 -11.26 -1.40
C THR A 107 2.80 -12.16 -0.25
N PRO A 108 2.60 -13.47 -0.48
CA PRO A 108 2.35 -14.40 0.60
C PRO A 108 3.53 -14.47 1.58
N GLN A 109 3.24 -14.52 2.88
CA GLN A 109 4.26 -14.52 3.93
C GLN A 109 5.29 -15.65 3.79
N ALA A 110 4.86 -16.85 3.38
CA ALA A 110 5.78 -17.96 3.16
C ALA A 110 6.89 -17.63 2.13
N ILE A 111 6.61 -16.77 1.14
CA ILE A 111 7.60 -16.35 0.15
C ILE A 111 8.57 -15.33 0.75
N THR A 112 8.07 -14.36 1.52
CA THR A 112 8.92 -13.35 2.15
C THR A 112 9.84 -13.95 3.20
N ASP A 113 9.31 -14.86 4.02
CA ASP A 113 10.07 -15.60 5.03
C ASP A 113 11.17 -16.42 4.36
N THR A 114 10.84 -17.20 3.31
CA THR A 114 11.83 -18.00 2.57
C THR A 114 12.97 -17.15 2.01
N ILE A 115 12.67 -15.97 1.44
CA ILE A 115 13.71 -15.09 0.88
C ILE A 115 14.64 -14.59 1.99
N VAL A 116 14.10 -14.17 3.14
CA VAL A 116 14.90 -13.69 4.26
C VAL A 116 15.67 -14.83 4.93
N ASP A 117 15.10 -16.02 5.06
CA ASP A 117 15.80 -17.21 5.56
C ASP A 117 17.02 -17.56 4.70
N VAL A 118 16.91 -17.43 3.38
CA VAL A 118 18.06 -17.63 2.47
C VAL A 118 19.14 -16.58 2.71
N LEU A 119 18.79 -15.31 2.92
CA LEU A 119 19.77 -14.27 3.30
C LEU A 119 20.41 -14.60 4.66
N HIS A 120 19.59 -15.05 5.61
CA HIS A 120 20.02 -15.50 6.93
C HIS A 120 21.12 -16.56 6.80
N ASP A 121 20.85 -17.64 6.06
CA ASP A 121 21.75 -18.78 5.89
C ASP A 121 23.04 -18.43 5.16
N LYS A 122 22.97 -17.48 4.22
CA LYS A 122 24.15 -16.96 3.52
C LYS A 122 24.94 -15.93 4.33
N LYS A 123 24.57 -15.70 5.59
CA LYS A 123 25.19 -14.72 6.51
C LYS A 123 25.14 -13.28 5.97
N VAL A 124 24.15 -12.99 5.13
CA VAL A 124 23.84 -11.62 4.68
C VAL A 124 22.90 -11.03 5.73
N ARG A 125 23.32 -9.95 6.39
CA ARG A 125 22.55 -9.22 7.41
C ARG A 125 22.50 -7.74 7.02
N PRO A 126 21.58 -7.33 6.14
CA PRO A 126 21.50 -5.94 5.70
C PRO A 126 21.13 -5.04 6.89
N LYS A 127 21.76 -3.87 6.98
CA LYS A 127 21.46 -2.87 8.01
C LYS A 127 20.54 -1.79 7.45
N LEU A 128 20.72 -1.41 6.19
CA LEU A 128 19.89 -0.42 5.50
C LEU A 128 19.10 -1.11 4.39
N VAL A 129 17.77 -1.18 4.55
CA VAL A 129 16.89 -1.87 3.61
C VAL A 129 15.93 -0.88 2.96
N LEU A 130 15.74 -1.02 1.65
CA LEU A 130 14.77 -0.27 0.86
C LEU A 130 13.65 -1.21 0.38
N GLU A 131 12.42 -0.88 0.72
CA GLU A 131 11.21 -1.52 0.17
C GLU A 131 10.42 -0.48 -0.65
N PRO A 132 10.68 -0.35 -1.97
CA PRO A 132 10.16 0.77 -2.76
C PRO A 132 8.66 0.65 -3.12
N SER A 133 8.03 -0.49 -2.86
CA SER A 133 6.60 -0.71 -3.02
C SER A 133 6.13 -1.68 -1.93
N ALA A 134 5.93 -1.15 -0.73
CA ALA A 134 5.84 -1.95 0.48
C ALA A 134 4.46 -2.57 0.72
N GLY A 135 3.39 -1.97 0.19
CA GLY A 135 2.05 -2.40 0.53
C GLY A 135 1.86 -2.37 2.05
N MET A 136 1.54 -3.53 2.63
CA MET A 136 1.39 -3.70 4.09
C MET A 136 2.70 -4.10 4.80
N GLY A 137 3.85 -4.00 4.12
CA GLY A 137 5.18 -4.23 4.69
C GLY A 137 5.51 -5.70 4.83
N ALA A 138 5.24 -6.48 3.79
CA ALA A 138 5.42 -7.93 3.81
C ALA A 138 6.87 -8.34 4.07
N PHE A 139 7.85 -7.53 3.64
CA PHE A 139 9.27 -7.78 3.88
C PHE A 139 9.80 -7.16 5.18
N ILE A 140 9.11 -6.17 5.76
CA ILE A 140 9.58 -5.47 6.96
C ILE A 140 9.69 -6.42 8.16
N ALA A 141 8.63 -7.17 8.47
CA ALA A 141 8.63 -8.06 9.63
C ALA A 141 9.69 -9.18 9.52
N PRO A 142 9.82 -9.91 8.39
CA PRO A 142 10.89 -10.90 8.23
C PRO A 142 12.29 -10.30 8.35
N VAL A 143 12.56 -9.16 7.72
CA VAL A 143 13.86 -8.46 7.81
C VAL A 143 14.20 -8.11 9.25
N LEU A 144 13.25 -7.56 10.01
CA LEU A 144 13.48 -7.20 11.42
C LEU A 144 13.61 -8.42 12.33
N SER A 145 13.02 -9.56 11.96
CA SER A 145 13.22 -10.82 12.68
C SER A 145 14.65 -11.35 12.51
N ASP A 146 15.24 -11.21 11.32
CA ASP A 146 16.63 -11.61 11.04
C ASP A 146 17.66 -10.62 11.61
N ASN A 147 17.39 -9.31 11.47
CA ASN A 147 18.23 -8.25 12.03
C ASN A 147 17.37 -7.17 12.72
N PRO A 148 17.16 -7.26 14.05
CA PRO A 148 16.37 -6.28 14.79
C PRO A 148 16.91 -4.85 14.79
N GLN A 149 18.16 -4.65 14.36
CA GLN A 149 18.81 -3.34 14.24
C GLN A 149 18.76 -2.78 12.81
N ALA A 150 18.11 -3.47 11.87
CA ALA A 150 17.94 -2.97 10.52
C ALA A 150 17.03 -1.72 10.50
N GLU A 151 17.40 -0.75 9.68
CA GLU A 151 16.55 0.39 9.33
C GLU A 151 15.92 0.13 7.96
N VAL A 152 14.60 0.04 7.94
CA VAL A 152 13.82 -0.13 6.71
C VAL A 152 13.25 1.21 6.29
N MET A 153 13.53 1.62 5.05
CA MET A 153 12.83 2.68 4.35
C MET A 153 11.84 2.07 3.38
N ALA A 154 10.56 2.35 3.59
CA ALA A 154 9.48 1.79 2.81
C ALA A 154 8.66 2.89 2.12
N PHE A 155 8.36 2.70 0.85
CA PHE A 155 7.48 3.58 0.08
C PHE A 155 6.18 2.86 -0.24
N GLU A 156 5.06 3.55 -0.06
CA GLU A 156 3.75 3.08 -0.49
C GLU A 156 2.95 4.25 -1.07
N LYS A 157 2.49 4.09 -2.31
CA LYS A 157 1.83 5.16 -3.06
C LYS A 157 0.36 5.31 -2.69
N ASP A 158 -0.29 4.22 -2.27
CA ASP A 158 -1.67 4.26 -1.84
C ASP A 158 -1.80 4.90 -0.44
N LEU A 159 -2.63 5.93 -0.34
CA LEU A 159 -2.73 6.78 0.86
C LEU A 159 -3.23 6.02 2.10
N LEU A 160 -4.19 5.11 1.93
CA LEU A 160 -4.73 4.33 3.05
C LEU A 160 -3.79 3.20 3.44
N THR A 161 -3.23 2.49 2.46
CA THR A 161 -2.25 1.43 2.69
C THR A 161 -1.01 1.99 3.38
N GLY A 162 -0.45 3.10 2.89
CA GLY A 162 0.72 3.73 3.51
C GLY A 162 0.44 4.27 4.92
N LYS A 163 -0.79 4.72 5.19
CA LYS A 163 -1.22 5.09 6.54
C LYS A 163 -1.22 3.88 7.49
N MET A 164 -1.79 2.77 7.06
CA MET A 164 -1.79 1.53 7.85
C MET A 164 -0.37 1.02 8.09
N LEU A 165 0.45 1.03 7.05
CA LEU A 165 1.87 0.68 7.12
C LEU A 165 2.61 1.50 8.17
N GLY A 166 2.35 2.81 8.23
CA GLY A 166 2.90 3.72 9.25
C GLY A 166 2.52 3.32 10.68
N HIS A 167 1.28 2.91 10.91
CA HIS A 167 0.84 2.42 12.22
C HIS A 167 1.40 1.04 12.57
N LEU A 168 1.59 0.17 11.59
CA LEU A 168 2.15 -1.17 11.80
C LEU A 168 3.65 -1.14 12.12
N TYR A 169 4.39 -0.20 11.53
CA TYR A 169 5.83 -0.08 11.70
C TYR A 169 6.26 1.34 12.08
N PRO A 170 5.83 1.87 13.24
CA PRO A 170 6.05 3.26 13.62
C PRO A 170 7.53 3.60 13.90
N GLN A 171 8.38 2.59 14.06
CA GLN A 171 9.83 2.75 14.26
C GLN A 171 10.62 2.77 12.93
N GLN A 172 9.97 2.45 11.81
CA GLN A 172 10.61 2.38 10.48
C GLN A 172 10.32 3.65 9.67
N LYS A 173 11.10 3.88 8.61
CA LYS A 173 10.96 5.08 7.76
C LYS A 173 9.91 4.85 6.69
N ILE A 174 8.64 5.05 7.04
CA ILE A 174 7.50 4.86 6.13
C ILE A 174 7.19 6.16 5.37
N ARG A 175 7.05 6.06 4.05
CA ARG A 175 6.73 7.18 3.16
C ARG A 175 5.50 6.87 2.32
N THR A 176 4.42 7.60 2.59
CA THR A 176 3.16 7.47 1.84
C THR A 176 3.20 8.29 0.55
N GLU A 177 4.09 7.90 -0.34
CA GLU A 177 4.28 8.48 -1.67
C GLU A 177 4.95 7.48 -2.62
N GLY A 178 5.01 7.82 -3.91
CA GLY A 178 5.71 7.00 -4.89
C GLY A 178 7.23 7.02 -4.69
N PHE A 179 7.88 5.87 -4.89
CA PHE A 179 9.33 5.69 -4.79
C PHE A 179 10.12 6.66 -5.68
N GLU A 180 9.54 7.11 -6.79
CA GLU A 180 10.14 8.11 -7.70
C GLU A 180 10.49 9.45 -7.03
N LYS A 181 10.01 9.69 -5.81
CA LYS A 181 10.30 10.90 -5.03
C LYS A 181 11.45 10.75 -4.04
N ILE A 182 12.13 9.62 -4.00
CA ILE A 182 13.28 9.42 -3.13
C ILE A 182 14.32 10.54 -3.33
N GLU A 183 14.75 11.18 -2.23
CA GLU A 183 15.65 12.33 -2.33
C GLU A 183 17.10 11.89 -2.54
N LYS A 184 17.87 12.74 -3.23
CA LYS A 184 19.28 12.51 -3.57
C LYS A 184 20.17 11.98 -2.44
N PRO A 185 20.05 12.44 -1.18
CA PRO A 185 20.84 11.86 -0.11
C PRO A 185 20.69 10.35 0.00
N PHE A 186 19.50 9.77 -0.24
CA PHE A 186 19.22 8.34 -0.10
C PHE A 186 19.75 7.47 -1.25
N LEU A 187 20.24 8.06 -2.33
CA LEU A 187 20.77 7.30 -3.46
C LEU A 187 22.08 6.57 -3.08
N ASN A 188 22.23 5.32 -3.54
CA ASN A 188 23.40 4.47 -3.31
C ASN A 188 23.73 4.23 -1.82
N ARG A 189 22.73 4.21 -0.93
CA ARG A 189 22.93 4.02 0.52
C ARG A 189 22.46 2.70 1.11
N PHE A 190 21.71 1.90 0.35
CA PHE A 190 21.06 0.70 0.90
C PHE A 190 21.90 -0.56 0.65
N ASP A 191 21.92 -1.46 1.63
CA ASP A 191 22.56 -2.77 1.53
C ASP A 191 21.69 -3.76 0.74
N LEU A 192 20.37 -3.58 0.81
CA LEU A 192 19.37 -4.42 0.17
C LEU A 192 18.19 -3.57 -0.31
N ALA A 193 17.79 -3.75 -1.57
CA ALA A 193 16.48 -3.37 -2.06
C ALA A 193 15.65 -4.65 -2.28
N ILE A 194 14.49 -4.75 -1.65
CA ILE A 194 13.62 -5.93 -1.70
C ILE A 194 12.15 -5.48 -1.71
N SER A 195 11.35 -5.96 -2.66
CA SER A 195 9.93 -5.62 -2.76
C SER A 195 9.22 -6.51 -3.77
N ASN A 196 7.91 -6.64 -3.61
CA ASN A 196 7.01 -7.04 -4.68
C ASN A 196 6.55 -5.78 -5.42
N ILE A 197 7.25 -5.50 -6.52
CA ILE A 197 7.03 -4.31 -7.33
C ILE A 197 5.72 -4.41 -8.12
N PRO A 198 5.03 -3.29 -8.38
CA PRO A 198 3.81 -3.31 -9.16
C PRO A 198 4.09 -3.74 -10.60
N PHE A 199 3.12 -4.45 -11.18
CA PHE A 199 3.16 -4.84 -12.59
C PHE A 199 1.99 -4.20 -13.34
N GLY A 200 2.25 -3.70 -14.55
CA GLY A 200 1.24 -3.03 -15.35
C GLY A 200 1.80 -2.07 -16.39
N ASP A 201 0.92 -1.61 -17.28
CA ASP A 201 1.19 -0.60 -18.31
C ASP A 201 0.86 0.80 -17.77
N ILE A 202 1.57 1.18 -16.71
CA ILE A 202 1.40 2.46 -16.01
C ILE A 202 2.71 3.23 -16.13
N ALA A 203 2.65 4.44 -16.68
CA ALA A 203 3.81 5.30 -16.77
C ALA A 203 4.14 5.93 -15.40
N VAL A 204 5.42 6.05 -15.09
CA VAL A 204 5.94 6.71 -13.90
C VAL A 204 6.52 8.05 -14.32
N PHE A 205 6.03 9.14 -13.72
CA PHE A 205 6.61 10.46 -13.94
C PHE A 205 7.77 10.69 -12.98
N ASP A 206 8.98 10.55 -13.52
CA ASP A 206 10.22 10.84 -12.82
C ASP A 206 11.03 11.83 -13.66
N PRO A 207 11.32 13.05 -13.16
CA PRO A 207 12.10 14.06 -13.87
C PRO A 207 13.52 13.60 -14.26
N GLU A 208 14.18 12.78 -13.45
CA GLU A 208 15.53 12.26 -13.76
C GLU A 208 15.48 11.25 -14.91
N TYR A 209 14.38 10.51 -15.03
CA TYR A 209 14.16 9.60 -16.15
C TYR A 209 13.69 10.32 -17.41
N THR A 210 12.80 11.30 -17.25
CA THR A 210 12.23 12.09 -18.35
C THR A 210 13.30 12.91 -19.06
N ASN A 211 14.26 13.46 -18.31
CA ASN A 211 15.40 14.20 -18.88
C ASN A 211 16.62 13.31 -19.16
N GLY A 212 16.51 12.00 -18.93
CA GLY A 212 17.59 11.05 -19.08
C GLY A 212 17.78 10.52 -20.51
N SER A 213 18.55 9.44 -20.61
CA SER A 213 18.79 8.70 -21.85
C SER A 213 17.49 8.13 -22.43
N VAL A 214 17.54 7.73 -23.70
CA VAL A 214 16.41 7.03 -24.36
C VAL A 214 15.97 5.80 -23.55
N PHE A 215 16.92 5.06 -22.97
CA PHE A 215 16.63 3.90 -22.13
C PHE A 215 15.85 4.27 -20.86
N LYS A 216 16.23 5.35 -20.16
CA LYS A 216 15.48 5.82 -18.99
C LYS A 216 14.06 6.25 -19.37
N LYS A 217 13.91 6.98 -20.48
CA LYS A 217 12.57 7.37 -20.98
C LYS A 217 11.70 6.16 -21.31
N ILE A 218 12.27 5.09 -21.86
CA ILE A 218 11.55 3.84 -22.14
C ILE A 218 11.18 3.14 -20.83
N ALA A 219 12.10 3.07 -19.88
CA ALA A 219 11.89 2.45 -18.57
C ALA A 219 10.70 3.06 -17.81
N ALA A 220 10.58 4.38 -17.85
CA ALA A 220 9.50 5.11 -17.20
C ALA A 220 8.10 4.88 -17.83
N ARG A 221 7.99 4.23 -19.00
CA ARG A 221 6.69 3.97 -19.64
C ARG A 221 5.88 2.87 -18.95
N LYS A 222 6.56 1.92 -18.33
CA LYS A 222 5.95 0.77 -17.66
C LYS A 222 6.50 0.65 -16.25
N VAL A 223 5.59 0.64 -15.27
CA VAL A 223 5.97 0.70 -13.85
C VAL A 223 6.93 -0.42 -13.46
N HIS A 224 6.73 -1.66 -13.91
CA HIS A 224 7.65 -2.74 -13.58
C HIS A 224 9.06 -2.51 -14.14
N THR A 225 9.20 -1.94 -15.34
CA THR A 225 10.51 -1.63 -15.92
C THR A 225 11.22 -0.50 -15.18
N TYR A 226 10.47 0.50 -14.70
CA TYR A 226 11.00 1.59 -13.89
C TYR A 226 11.71 1.09 -12.62
N PHE A 227 11.15 0.08 -11.94
CA PHE A 227 11.71 -0.46 -10.70
C PHE A 227 12.95 -1.35 -10.89
N PHE A 228 13.29 -1.75 -12.12
CA PHE A 228 14.47 -2.59 -12.41
C PHE A 228 15.71 -1.79 -12.82
N LEU A 229 15.61 -0.48 -13.05
CA LEU A 229 16.67 0.36 -13.64
C LEU A 229 17.15 1.49 -12.72
#